data_AF-A0A1X7SHA1-F1
#
_entry.id   AF-A0A1X7SHA1-F1
#
_cell.length_a   1.000
_cell.length_b   1.000
_cell.length_c   1.000
_cell.angle_alpha   90.00
_cell.angle_beta   90.00
_cell.angle_gamma   90.00
#
_symmetry.space_group_name_H-M   'P 1'
#
loop_
_entity.id
_entity.type
_entity.pdbx_description
1 polymer ?
#
loop_
_entity_poly.entity_id
_entity_poly.type
_entity_poly.pdbx_seq_one_letter_code
_entity_poly.pdbx_strand_id
1 'polypeptide(L)'
;MTNLLSQSDRESILKFASEQEVEINIQASLNRVLVSGEERAVEKVCNDIQRRIMNLNALLHELHMFEWLVTNRDGTEELYKAEQARQLEVAHQRKEEFVKLEIDGIKCIVNLKMMEETEDISRVTKTVYRRRKVHHDYPDTWDLSNIGKEVVSFFDVNELSDEYTAATKRFNETIGSNVIITRVQRIQNPSEYARYLSLRNTWRMLHGKGSVHEKELFHGTKRDKIEPICSTGFNRGYAADSNAARYGKGVYFALNASYSMQDK
;
A
#
# COMPACT_ATOMS: atom_id res chain seq x y z
N MET A 1 -2.94 7.64 -18.80
CA MET A 1 -2.14 8.38 -17.79
C MET A 1 -3.01 8.62 -16.57
N THR A 2 -3.02 7.70 -15.61
CA THR A 2 -3.68 7.90 -14.31
C THR A 2 -2.68 8.63 -13.41
N ASN A 3 -2.81 9.95 -13.34
CA ASN A 3 -2.11 10.75 -12.34
C ASN A 3 -2.61 10.30 -10.96
N LEU A 4 -1.70 9.78 -10.12
CA LEU A 4 -2.03 9.34 -8.75
C LEU A 4 -2.55 10.47 -7.86
N LEU A 5 -2.13 11.70 -8.15
CA LEU A 5 -2.69 12.90 -7.58
C LEU A 5 -3.82 13.36 -8.50
N SER A 6 -5.04 13.41 -7.98
CA SER A 6 -6.15 14.04 -8.69
C SER A 6 -5.81 15.50 -8.97
N GLN A 7 -6.51 16.12 -9.92
CA GLN A 7 -6.35 17.55 -10.19
C GLN A 7 -6.56 18.39 -8.91
N SER A 8 -7.58 18.01 -8.12
CA SER A 8 -7.87 18.64 -6.82
C SER A 8 -6.71 18.49 -5.81
N ASP A 9 -6.05 17.33 -5.75
CA ASP A 9 -4.90 17.13 -4.87
C ASP A 9 -3.72 18.05 -5.25
N ARG A 10 -3.48 18.21 -6.56
CA ARG A 10 -2.42 19.10 -7.06
C ARG A 10 -2.70 20.56 -6.75
N GLU A 11 -3.93 21.00 -7.00
CA GLU A 11 -4.37 22.36 -6.69
C GLU A 11 -4.27 22.65 -5.20
N SER A 12 -4.65 21.69 -4.34
CA SER A 12 -4.54 21.82 -2.89
C SER A 12 -3.08 21.93 -2.42
N ILE A 13 -2.16 21.14 -2.99
CA ILE A 13 -0.72 21.21 -2.69
C ILE A 13 -0.14 22.57 -3.12
N LEU A 14 -0.44 23.02 -4.34
CA LEU A 14 0.05 24.30 -4.86
C LEU A 14 -0.50 25.48 -4.05
N LYS A 15 -1.77 25.42 -3.64
CA LYS A 15 -2.38 26.43 -2.77
C LYS A 15 -1.67 26.51 -1.41
N PHE A 16 -1.47 25.38 -0.74
CA PHE A 16 -0.80 25.34 0.56
C PHE A 16 0.65 25.84 0.47
N ALA A 17 1.36 25.50 -0.60
CA ALA A 17 2.72 25.99 -0.81
C ALA A 17 2.79 27.50 -1.00
N SER A 18 1.86 28.06 -1.77
CA SER A 18 1.70 29.51 -1.96
C SER A 18 1.44 30.23 -0.63
N GLU A 19 0.56 29.68 0.21
CA GLU A 19 0.26 30.21 1.57
C GLU A 19 1.47 30.18 2.51
N GLN A 20 2.44 29.30 2.27
CA GLN A 20 3.69 29.21 3.05
C GLN A 20 4.86 29.96 2.39
N GLU A 21 4.63 30.67 1.27
CA GLU A 21 5.68 31.34 0.49
C GLU A 21 6.80 30.39 0.02
N VAL A 22 6.42 29.15 -0.32
CA VAL A 22 7.32 28.08 -0.78
C VAL A 22 7.11 27.81 -2.26
N GLU A 23 8.21 27.69 -3.00
CA GLU A 23 8.19 27.29 -4.40
C GLU A 23 8.16 25.77 -4.52
N ILE A 24 7.23 25.24 -5.32
CA ILE A 24 7.16 23.82 -5.68
C ILE A 24 7.42 23.67 -7.17
N ASN A 25 8.40 22.82 -7.51
CA ASN A 25 8.65 22.38 -8.87
C ASN A 25 8.41 20.88 -8.99
N ILE A 26 7.30 20.51 -9.65
CA ILE A 26 6.93 19.12 -9.91
C ILE A 26 7.60 18.65 -11.21
N GLN A 27 8.67 17.88 -11.08
CA GLN A 27 9.40 17.28 -12.18
C GLN A 27 8.88 15.86 -12.42
N ALA A 28 7.71 15.76 -13.05
CA ALA A 28 7.01 14.49 -13.27
C ALA A 28 7.87 13.45 -14.01
N SER A 29 8.67 13.86 -14.99
CA SER A 29 9.58 12.99 -15.74
C SER A 29 10.70 12.38 -14.89
N LEU A 30 11.04 13.01 -13.75
CA LEU A 30 12.05 12.56 -12.80
C LEU A 30 11.43 11.99 -11.51
N ASN A 31 10.10 11.87 -11.46
CA ASN A 31 9.35 11.48 -10.27
C ASN A 31 9.74 12.26 -9.01
N ARG A 32 10.03 13.55 -9.17
CA ARG A 32 10.61 14.39 -8.13
C ARG A 32 9.76 15.63 -7.92
N VAL A 33 9.55 15.98 -6.66
CA VAL A 33 9.02 17.28 -6.25
C VAL A 33 10.15 18.02 -5.57
N LEU A 34 10.57 19.13 -6.15
CA LEU A 34 11.52 20.04 -5.52
C LEU A 34 10.73 21.08 -4.74
N VAL A 35 11.12 21.33 -3.50
CA VAL A 35 10.50 22.30 -2.61
C VAL A 35 11.61 23.24 -2.13
N SER A 36 11.45 24.54 -2.38
CA SER A 36 12.47 25.56 -2.06
C SER A 36 11.86 26.80 -1.41
N GLY A 37 12.55 27.35 -0.41
CA GLY A 37 12.06 28.48 0.39
C GLY A 37 12.76 28.54 1.75
N GLU A 38 12.16 29.26 2.70
CA GLU A 38 12.62 29.29 4.10
C GLU A 38 12.50 27.90 4.75
N GLU A 39 13.47 27.53 5.58
CA GLU A 39 13.65 26.17 6.10
C GLU A 39 12.40 25.61 6.81
N ARG A 40 11.79 26.38 7.72
CA ARG A 40 10.61 25.92 8.47
C ARG A 40 9.39 25.80 7.57
N ALA A 41 9.23 26.70 6.61
CA ALA A 41 8.16 26.64 5.63
C ALA A 41 8.30 25.40 4.72
N VAL A 42 9.52 25.14 4.22
CA VAL A 42 9.85 23.95 3.43
C VAL A 42 9.57 22.67 4.21
N GLU A 43 9.94 22.60 5.49
CA GLU A 43 9.68 21.43 6.34
C GLU A 43 8.18 21.15 6.47
N LYS A 44 7.36 22.19 6.71
CA LYS A 44 5.89 22.05 6.79
C LYS A 44 5.29 21.54 5.50
N VAL A 45 5.69 22.12 4.36
CA VAL A 45 5.19 21.72 3.03
C VAL A 45 5.61 20.28 2.70
N CYS A 46 6.87 19.91 2.97
CA CYS A 46 7.34 18.54 2.79
C CYS A 46 6.55 17.54 3.64
N ASN A 47 6.26 17.86 4.90
CA ASN A 47 5.48 17.00 5.79
C ASN A 47 4.03 16.82 5.31
N ASP A 48 3.40 17.88 4.80
CA ASP A 48 2.05 17.80 4.22
C ASP A 48 2.02 16.94 2.94
N ILE A 49 2.98 17.17 2.03
CA ILE A 49 3.12 16.35 0.81
C ILE A 49 3.32 14.88 1.17
N GLN A 50 4.20 14.57 2.13
CA GLN A 50 4.42 13.21 2.59
C GLN A 50 3.14 12.60 3.18
N ARG A 51 2.39 13.34 3.99
CA ARG A 51 1.12 12.88 4.56
C ARG A 51 0.09 12.56 3.47
N ARG A 52 -0.02 13.39 2.44
CA ARG A 52 -0.91 13.15 1.30
C ARG A 52 -0.51 11.92 0.50
N ILE A 53 0.79 11.73 0.26
CA ILE A 53 1.30 10.51 -0.39
C ILE A 53 0.96 9.27 0.44
N MET A 54 1.11 9.33 1.76
CA MET A 54 0.71 8.22 2.66
C MET A 54 -0.78 7.91 2.55
N ASN A 55 -1.65 8.94 2.57
CA ASN A 55 -3.09 8.78 2.42
C ASN A 55 -3.48 8.19 1.06
N LEU A 56 -2.84 8.63 -0.03
CA LEU A 56 -3.07 8.08 -1.37
C LEU A 56 -2.66 6.61 -1.45
N ASN A 57 -1.52 6.24 -0.87
CA ASN A 57 -1.09 4.85 -0.81
C ASN A 57 -2.06 3.98 0.02
N ALA A 58 -2.60 4.51 1.11
CA ALA A 58 -3.62 3.84 1.92
C ALA A 58 -4.93 3.65 1.13
N LEU A 59 -5.39 4.69 0.43
CA LEU A 59 -6.58 4.59 -0.44
C LEU A 59 -6.36 3.57 -1.57
N LEU A 60 -5.20 3.61 -2.21
CA LEU A 60 -4.86 2.67 -3.27
C LEU A 60 -4.75 1.23 -2.76
N HIS A 61 -4.29 1.05 -1.51
CA HIS A 61 -4.32 -0.25 -0.86
C HIS A 61 -5.76 -0.75 -0.67
N GLU A 62 -6.66 0.09 -0.16
CA GLU A 62 -8.07 -0.28 0.00
C GLU A 62 -8.75 -0.60 -1.33
N LEU A 63 -8.53 0.21 -2.37
CA LEU A 63 -9.03 -0.06 -3.72
C LEU A 63 -8.40 -1.30 -4.38
N HIS A 64 -7.23 -1.74 -3.91
CA HIS A 64 -6.64 -3.00 -4.33
C HIS A 64 -7.32 -4.17 -3.61
N MET A 65 -7.57 -4.04 -2.31
CA MET A 65 -8.16 -5.07 -1.44
C MET A 65 -9.65 -5.27 -1.60
N PHE A 66 -10.38 -4.21 -1.93
CA PHE A 66 -11.83 -4.19 -1.96
C PHE A 66 -12.35 -3.74 -3.32
N GLU A 67 -13.49 -4.29 -3.68
CA GLU A 67 -14.27 -3.88 -4.83
C GLU A 67 -15.63 -3.39 -4.38
N TRP A 68 -16.10 -2.36 -5.10
CA TRP A 68 -17.44 -1.85 -4.99
C TRP A 68 -18.26 -2.38 -6.16
N LEU A 69 -19.44 -2.88 -5.86
CA LEU A 69 -20.37 -3.42 -6.86
C LEU A 69 -21.81 -3.07 -6.52
N VAL A 70 -22.67 -3.18 -7.52
CA VAL A 70 -24.10 -2.99 -7.41
C VAL A 70 -24.80 -4.27 -7.86
N THR A 71 -25.88 -4.64 -7.16
CA THR A 71 -26.77 -5.71 -7.61
C THR A 71 -28.00 -5.09 -8.27
N ASN A 72 -28.17 -5.40 -9.55
CA ASN A 72 -29.31 -5.00 -10.34
C ASN A 72 -30.56 -5.80 -9.95
N ARG A 73 -31.73 -5.32 -10.39
CA ARG A 73 -33.02 -5.95 -10.06
C ARG A 73 -33.18 -7.39 -10.56
N ASP A 74 -32.47 -7.73 -11.63
CA ASP A 74 -32.41 -9.08 -12.18
C ASP A 74 -31.45 -10.01 -11.42
N GLY A 75 -30.80 -9.50 -10.36
CA GLY A 75 -29.83 -10.23 -9.53
C GLY A 75 -28.41 -10.22 -10.11
N THR A 76 -28.18 -9.55 -11.25
CA THR A 76 -26.83 -9.43 -11.80
C THR A 76 -25.97 -8.49 -10.95
N GLU A 77 -24.69 -8.83 -10.79
CA GLU A 77 -23.70 -7.98 -10.11
C GLU A 77 -22.83 -7.26 -11.13
N GLU A 78 -22.68 -5.96 -10.96
CA GLU A 78 -21.82 -5.12 -11.81
C GLU A 78 -20.83 -4.32 -10.96
N LEU A 79 -19.57 -4.26 -11.38
CA LEU A 79 -18.53 -3.49 -10.71
C LEU A 79 -18.67 -2.01 -11.02
N TYR A 80 -18.49 -1.15 -10.01
CA TYR A 80 -18.28 0.27 -10.24
C TYR A 80 -16.98 0.50 -11.02
N LYS A 81 -17.00 1.42 -11.99
CA LYS A 81 -15.76 1.81 -12.69
C LYS A 81 -14.80 2.50 -11.71
N ALA A 82 -13.53 2.55 -12.08
CA ALA A 82 -12.44 2.93 -11.17
C ALA A 82 -12.66 4.28 -10.46
N GLU A 83 -13.19 5.30 -11.14
CA GLU A 83 -13.44 6.61 -10.54
C GLU A 83 -14.60 6.59 -9.55
N GLN A 84 -15.71 5.91 -9.86
CA GLN A 84 -16.84 5.76 -8.94
C GLN A 84 -16.43 4.95 -7.71
N ALA A 85 -15.71 3.84 -7.89
CA ALA A 85 -15.18 3.04 -6.79
C ALA A 85 -14.25 3.87 -5.89
N ARG A 86 -13.40 4.74 -6.47
CA ARG A 86 -12.54 5.67 -5.72
C ARG A 86 -13.36 6.66 -4.89
N GLN A 87 -14.41 7.24 -5.47
CA GLN A 87 -15.27 8.20 -4.77
C GLN A 87 -16.02 7.53 -3.60
N LEU A 88 -16.58 6.35 -3.83
CA LEU A 88 -17.23 5.54 -2.79
C LEU A 88 -16.27 5.16 -1.66
N GLU A 89 -15.06 4.72 -2.01
CA GLU A 89 -14.06 4.32 -1.02
C GLU A 89 -13.60 5.50 -0.15
N VAL A 90 -13.36 6.68 -0.74
CA VAL A 90 -13.00 7.89 0.00
C VAL A 90 -14.12 8.30 0.97
N ALA A 91 -15.37 8.32 0.49
CA ALA A 91 -16.52 8.68 1.31
C ALA A 91 -16.75 7.67 2.44
N HIS A 92 -16.59 6.37 2.16
CA HIS A 92 -16.68 5.30 3.15
C HIS A 92 -15.65 5.46 4.27
N GLN A 93 -14.38 5.72 3.93
CA GLN A 93 -13.32 5.95 4.92
C GLN A 93 -13.58 7.19 5.78
N ARG A 94 -14.18 8.23 5.20
CA ARG A 94 -14.60 9.45 5.90
C ARG A 94 -15.90 9.30 6.68
N LYS A 95 -16.57 8.15 6.57
CA LYS A 95 -17.89 7.88 7.17
C LYS A 95 -18.96 8.88 6.71
N GLU A 96 -18.86 9.32 5.46
CA GLU A 96 -19.89 10.13 4.83
C GLU A 96 -21.14 9.28 4.61
N GLU A 97 -22.33 9.87 4.74
CA GLU A 97 -23.59 9.14 4.57
C GLU A 97 -24.01 9.02 3.10
N PHE A 98 -23.74 10.07 2.30
CA PHE A 98 -24.21 10.16 0.92
C PHE A 98 -23.08 10.50 -0.05
N VAL A 99 -23.07 9.83 -1.20
CA VAL A 99 -22.18 10.11 -2.32
C VAL A 99 -23.00 10.40 -3.56
N LYS A 100 -22.69 11.48 -4.27
CA LYS A 100 -23.29 11.78 -5.58
C LYS A 100 -22.38 11.24 -6.66
N LEU A 101 -22.91 10.36 -7.51
CA LEU A 101 -22.19 9.76 -8.62
C LEU A 101 -22.86 10.11 -9.95
N GLU A 102 -22.08 10.03 -11.01
CA GLU A 102 -22.57 10.04 -12.39
C GLU A 102 -22.13 8.73 -13.06
N ILE A 103 -23.10 7.94 -13.50
CA ILE A 103 -22.92 6.63 -14.11
C ILE A 103 -23.54 6.69 -15.50
N ASP A 104 -22.70 6.65 -16.53
CA ASP A 104 -23.13 6.71 -17.93
C ASP A 104 -24.07 7.89 -18.24
N GLY A 105 -23.79 9.05 -17.63
CA GLY A 105 -24.56 10.29 -17.77
C GLY A 105 -25.79 10.38 -16.86
N ILE A 106 -26.07 9.34 -16.07
CA ILE A 106 -27.17 9.31 -15.10
C ILE A 106 -26.64 9.68 -13.72
N LYS A 107 -27.25 10.70 -13.12
CA LYS A 107 -26.95 11.09 -11.74
C LYS A 107 -27.64 10.15 -10.76
N CYS A 108 -26.90 9.72 -9.76
CA CYS A 108 -27.40 8.88 -8.69
C CYS A 108 -26.81 9.30 -7.34
N ILE A 109 -27.53 8.95 -6.28
CA ILE A 109 -27.11 9.16 -4.90
C ILE A 109 -26.94 7.79 -4.25
N VAL A 110 -25.75 7.53 -3.72
CA VAL A 110 -25.47 6.33 -2.94
C VAL A 110 -25.54 6.67 -1.46
N ASN A 111 -26.43 6.00 -0.73
CA ASN A 111 -26.48 6.02 0.72
C ASN A 111 -25.56 4.92 1.27
N LEU A 112 -24.43 5.30 1.85
CA LEU A 112 -23.41 4.37 2.37
C LEU A 112 -23.81 3.72 3.70
N LYS A 113 -24.80 4.26 4.40
CA LYS A 113 -25.31 3.66 5.64
C LYS A 113 -26.30 2.53 5.35
N MET A 114 -27.15 2.74 4.34
CA MET A 114 -28.11 1.74 3.87
C MET A 114 -27.51 0.78 2.84
N MET A 115 -26.36 1.16 2.25
CA MET A 115 -25.74 0.48 1.11
C MET A 115 -26.70 0.39 -0.08
N GLU A 116 -27.26 1.55 -0.47
CA GLU A 116 -28.25 1.65 -1.55
C GLU A 116 -27.91 2.78 -2.52
N GLU A 117 -27.95 2.50 -3.82
CA GLU A 117 -27.88 3.50 -4.89
C GLU A 117 -29.30 3.86 -5.34
N THR A 118 -29.61 5.15 -5.45
CA THR A 118 -30.86 5.65 -6.01
C THR A 118 -30.59 6.50 -7.24
N GLU A 119 -31.15 6.12 -8.38
CA GLU A 119 -31.11 6.93 -9.60
C GLU A 119 -32.05 8.15 -9.51
N ASP A 120 -31.60 9.32 -9.97
CA ASP A 120 -32.36 10.58 -9.81
C ASP A 120 -33.70 10.58 -10.56
N ILE A 121 -33.74 10.02 -11.78
CA ILE A 121 -34.91 10.08 -12.68
C ILE A 121 -35.89 8.94 -12.38
N SER A 122 -35.40 7.71 -12.42
CA SER A 122 -36.23 6.51 -12.30
C SER A 122 -36.65 6.23 -10.86
N ARG A 123 -35.94 6.84 -9.87
CA ARG A 123 -36.04 6.54 -8.43
C ARG A 123 -35.86 5.06 -8.10
N VAL A 124 -35.27 4.30 -9.02
CA VAL A 124 -34.93 2.90 -8.82
C VAL A 124 -33.83 2.83 -7.79
N THR A 125 -34.03 1.99 -6.77
CA THR A 125 -33.02 1.63 -5.79
C THR A 125 -32.34 0.32 -6.18
N LYS A 126 -31.02 0.27 -5.99
CA LYS A 126 -30.19 -0.93 -6.15
C LYS A 126 -29.34 -1.12 -4.90
N THR A 127 -29.04 -2.37 -4.57
CA THR A 127 -28.17 -2.67 -3.42
C THR A 127 -26.71 -2.53 -3.80
N VAL A 128 -25.94 -1.87 -2.97
CA VAL A 128 -24.50 -1.62 -3.14
C VAL A 128 -23.75 -2.56 -2.20
N TYR A 129 -22.59 -3.05 -2.62
CA TYR A 129 -21.71 -3.84 -1.77
C TYR A 129 -20.28 -3.34 -1.86
N ARG A 130 -19.59 -3.41 -0.73
CA ARG A 130 -18.14 -3.33 -0.62
C ARG A 130 -17.65 -4.68 -0.11
N ARG A 131 -16.93 -5.43 -0.93
CA ARG A 131 -16.40 -6.75 -0.53
C ARG A 131 -14.92 -6.88 -0.80
N ARG A 132 -14.27 -7.76 -0.05
CA ARG A 132 -12.86 -8.08 -0.26
C ARG A 132 -12.72 -8.82 -1.60
N LYS A 133 -11.78 -8.41 -2.44
CA LYS A 133 -11.49 -9.12 -3.68
C LYS A 133 -10.93 -10.51 -3.35
N VAL A 134 -11.33 -11.49 -4.15
CA VAL A 134 -10.62 -12.76 -4.19
C VAL A 134 -9.32 -12.51 -4.94
N HIS A 135 -8.23 -12.38 -4.19
CA HIS A 135 -6.91 -12.13 -4.76
C HIS A 135 -6.39 -13.42 -5.40
N HIS A 136 -6.35 -13.45 -6.73
CA HIS A 136 -5.67 -14.49 -7.51
C HIS A 136 -4.17 -14.24 -7.66
N ASP A 137 -3.66 -13.12 -7.12
CA ASP A 137 -2.26 -12.70 -7.27
C ASP A 137 -1.37 -13.08 -6.06
N TYR A 138 -1.90 -13.87 -5.12
CA TYR A 138 -1.06 -14.43 -4.06
C TYR A 138 -0.11 -15.48 -4.63
N PRO A 139 1.08 -15.65 -4.04
CA PRO A 139 1.97 -16.74 -4.44
C PRO A 139 1.29 -18.09 -4.23
N ASP A 140 1.48 -19.03 -5.15
CA ASP A 140 0.89 -20.39 -5.09
C ASP A 140 1.27 -21.14 -3.81
N THR A 141 2.41 -20.78 -3.21
CA THR A 141 2.87 -21.31 -1.92
C THR A 141 2.02 -20.87 -0.73
N TRP A 142 1.10 -19.92 -0.88
CA TRP A 142 0.31 -19.41 0.23
C TRP A 142 -0.83 -20.34 0.61
N ASP A 143 -0.97 -20.60 1.92
CA ASP A 143 -2.18 -21.23 2.45
C ASP A 143 -3.32 -20.20 2.49
N LEU A 144 -4.30 -20.35 1.60
CA LEU A 144 -5.43 -19.44 1.48
C LEU A 144 -6.51 -19.67 2.56
N SER A 145 -6.45 -20.77 3.31
CA SER A 145 -7.49 -21.15 4.28
C SER A 145 -7.58 -20.21 5.49
N ASN A 146 -6.51 -19.46 5.77
CA ASN A 146 -6.42 -18.51 6.88
C ASN A 146 -6.62 -17.04 6.47
N ILE A 147 -6.79 -16.76 5.17
CA ILE A 147 -6.99 -15.40 4.67
C ILE A 147 -8.33 -14.85 5.17
N GLY A 148 -8.27 -13.73 5.89
CA GLY A 148 -9.45 -13.07 6.46
C GLY A 148 -9.83 -13.56 7.87
N LYS A 149 -9.15 -14.58 8.40
CA LYS A 149 -9.30 -15.03 9.80
C LYS A 149 -8.26 -14.37 10.71
N GLU A 150 -7.04 -14.26 10.21
CA GLU A 150 -5.91 -13.64 10.91
C GLU A 150 -5.34 -12.47 10.11
N VAL A 151 -4.72 -11.51 10.81
CA VAL A 151 -4.01 -10.39 10.18
C VAL A 151 -2.71 -10.86 9.54
N VAL A 152 -1.97 -11.71 10.27
CA VAL A 152 -0.71 -12.32 9.83
C VAL A 152 -0.63 -13.74 10.35
N SER A 153 -0.16 -14.66 9.50
CA SER A 153 0.09 -16.05 9.85
C SER A 153 1.54 -16.43 9.53
N PHE A 154 2.12 -17.33 10.30
CA PHE A 154 3.48 -17.83 10.13
C PHE A 154 3.44 -19.33 9.86
N PHE A 155 4.07 -19.76 8.76
CA PHE A 155 4.12 -21.15 8.36
C PHE A 155 5.55 -21.65 8.34
N ASP A 156 5.82 -22.75 9.03
CA ASP A 156 7.12 -23.39 8.97
C ASP A 156 7.37 -23.94 7.58
N VAL A 157 8.47 -23.48 6.98
CA VAL A 157 8.88 -23.95 5.67
C VAL A 157 9.54 -25.31 5.84
N ASN A 158 9.06 -26.30 5.11
CA ASN A 158 9.62 -27.65 5.13
C ASN A 158 11.10 -27.62 4.68
N GLU A 159 12.00 -28.12 5.51
CA GLU A 159 13.45 -28.13 5.25
C GLU A 159 13.84 -28.86 3.95
N LEU A 160 13.00 -29.78 3.48
CA LEU A 160 13.21 -30.53 2.24
C LEU A 160 12.63 -29.83 1.00
N SER A 161 12.03 -28.65 1.13
CA SER A 161 11.41 -27.92 0.03
C SER A 161 12.41 -27.06 -0.75
N ASP A 162 12.05 -26.77 -2.01
CA ASP A 162 12.78 -25.80 -2.84
C ASP A 162 12.77 -24.40 -2.25
N GLU A 163 11.68 -24.01 -1.55
CA GLU A 163 11.57 -22.72 -0.86
C GLU A 163 12.60 -22.59 0.26
N TYR A 164 12.73 -23.62 1.09
CA TYR A 164 13.75 -23.64 2.15
C TYR A 164 15.16 -23.58 1.56
N THR A 165 15.42 -24.38 0.52
CA THR A 165 16.71 -24.41 -0.16
C THR A 165 17.05 -23.04 -0.76
N ALA A 166 16.10 -22.39 -1.43
CA ALA A 166 16.29 -21.05 -2.02
C ALA A 166 16.53 -19.98 -0.95
N ALA A 167 15.73 -19.98 0.12
CA ALA A 167 15.84 -19.01 1.22
C ALA A 167 17.17 -19.15 1.97
N THR A 168 17.57 -20.37 2.29
CA THR A 168 18.80 -20.64 3.07
C THR A 168 20.06 -20.52 2.24
N LYS A 169 20.05 -20.85 0.94
CA LYS A 169 21.19 -20.66 0.05
C LYS A 169 21.67 -19.20 0.06
N ARG A 170 20.75 -18.26 -0.17
CA ARG A 170 21.07 -16.82 -0.19
C ARG A 170 21.51 -16.29 1.15
N PHE A 171 20.94 -16.81 2.24
CA PHE A 171 21.40 -16.47 3.58
C PHE A 171 22.85 -16.92 3.79
N ASN A 172 23.14 -18.19 3.47
CA ASN A 172 24.45 -18.81 3.68
C ASN A 172 25.56 -18.29 2.75
N GLU A 173 25.23 -17.67 1.61
CA GLU A 173 26.22 -17.08 0.67
C GLU A 173 27.19 -16.10 1.33
N THR A 174 26.77 -15.43 2.41
CA THR A 174 27.57 -14.38 3.06
C THR A 174 27.81 -14.63 4.55
N ILE A 175 27.33 -15.76 5.06
CA ILE A 175 27.36 -16.13 6.47
C ILE A 175 28.49 -17.13 6.70
N GLY A 176 29.20 -16.97 7.82
CA GLY A 176 30.25 -17.89 8.24
C GLY A 176 29.70 -19.24 8.71
N SER A 177 30.54 -20.26 8.73
CA SER A 177 30.17 -21.65 9.10
C SER A 177 29.73 -21.85 10.56
N ASN A 178 29.75 -20.80 11.38
CA ASN A 178 29.42 -20.83 12.80
C ASN A 178 27.95 -20.51 13.12
N VAL A 179 27.11 -20.29 12.11
CA VAL A 179 25.68 -19.99 12.28
C VAL A 179 24.84 -21.21 11.92
N ILE A 180 23.89 -21.55 12.79
CA ILE A 180 22.94 -22.64 12.57
C ILE A 180 21.56 -22.02 12.36
N ILE A 181 20.93 -22.35 11.23
CA ILE A 181 19.55 -21.96 10.95
C ILE A 181 18.65 -22.90 11.75
N THR A 182 17.91 -22.35 12.72
CA THR A 182 17.03 -23.15 13.60
C THR A 182 15.60 -23.26 13.07
N ARG A 183 15.17 -22.30 12.25
CA ARG A 183 13.80 -22.24 11.73
C ARG A 183 13.73 -21.27 10.55
N VAL A 184 12.96 -21.62 9.52
CA VAL A 184 12.55 -20.72 8.44
C VAL A 184 11.03 -20.67 8.42
N GLN A 185 10.46 -19.47 8.48
CA GLN A 185 9.02 -19.28 8.47
C GLN A 185 8.61 -18.35 7.32
N ARG A 186 7.63 -18.78 6.53
CA ARG A 186 6.94 -17.93 5.56
C ARG A 186 5.91 -17.07 6.29
N ILE A 187 5.98 -15.78 6.05
CA ILE A 187 5.02 -14.80 6.58
C ILE A 187 3.91 -14.61 5.55
N GLN A 188 2.66 -14.80 5.96
CA GLN A 188 1.49 -14.52 5.14
C GLN A 188 0.69 -13.39 5.78
N ASN A 189 0.83 -12.19 5.22
CA ASN A 189 0.03 -11.02 5.59
C ASN A 189 -0.66 -10.49 4.31
N PRO A 190 -1.93 -10.85 4.07
CA PRO A 190 -2.67 -10.46 2.87
C PRO A 190 -2.72 -8.95 2.65
N SER A 191 -2.91 -8.17 3.72
CA SER A 191 -2.99 -6.71 3.63
C SER A 191 -1.64 -6.11 3.24
N GLU A 192 -0.56 -6.50 3.92
CA GLU A 192 0.78 -5.97 3.58
C GLU A 192 1.25 -6.42 2.19
N TYR A 193 0.91 -7.64 1.76
CA TYR A 193 1.23 -8.11 0.42
C TYR A 193 0.45 -7.35 -0.66
N ALA A 194 -0.84 -7.07 -0.45
CA ALA A 194 -1.60 -6.23 -1.34
C ALA A 194 -1.11 -4.77 -1.37
N ARG A 195 -0.70 -4.21 -0.23
CA ARG A 195 -0.06 -2.88 -0.17
C ARG A 195 1.21 -2.86 -0.99
N TYR A 196 2.02 -3.91 -0.87
CA TYR A 196 3.22 -4.10 -1.67
C TYR A 196 2.92 -4.17 -3.17
N LEU A 197 1.99 -5.04 -3.59
CA LEU A 197 1.58 -5.17 -5.00
C LEU A 197 1.05 -3.85 -5.57
N SER A 198 0.24 -3.14 -4.81
CA SER A 198 -0.33 -1.85 -5.17
C SER A 198 0.74 -0.78 -5.45
N LEU A 199 1.75 -0.70 -4.57
CA LEU A 199 2.91 0.19 -4.77
C LEU A 199 3.75 -0.23 -5.97
N ARG A 200 3.99 -1.54 -6.13
CA ARG A 200 4.75 -2.08 -7.26
C ARG A 200 4.06 -1.81 -8.60
N ASN A 201 2.76 -2.06 -8.68
CA ASN A 201 1.98 -1.85 -9.90
C ASN A 201 1.88 -0.36 -10.25
N THR A 202 1.71 0.50 -9.25
CA THR A 202 1.82 1.95 -9.40
C THR A 202 3.16 2.36 -10.01
N TRP A 203 4.26 1.83 -9.48
CA TRP A 203 5.59 2.12 -10.00
C TRP A 203 5.74 1.69 -11.47
N ARG A 204 5.32 0.47 -11.81
CA ARG A 204 5.32 -0.05 -13.19
C ARG A 204 4.50 0.81 -14.14
N MET A 205 3.36 1.32 -13.67
CA MET A 205 2.48 2.17 -14.47
C MET A 205 3.13 3.53 -14.75
N LEU A 206 3.80 4.12 -13.75
CA LEU A 206 4.47 5.42 -13.90
C LEU A 206 5.74 5.34 -14.75
N HIS A 207 6.53 4.28 -14.59
CA HIS A 207 7.90 4.21 -15.10
C HIS A 207 8.11 3.10 -16.15
N GLY A 208 7.05 2.37 -16.51
CA GLY A 208 7.09 1.24 -17.44
C GLY A 208 7.37 -0.10 -16.74
N LYS A 209 6.96 -1.22 -17.35
CA LYS A 209 7.01 -2.56 -16.70
C LYS A 209 8.41 -3.00 -16.25
N GLY A 210 9.47 -2.58 -16.94
CA GLY A 210 10.87 -2.95 -16.64
C GLY A 210 11.59 -2.06 -15.61
N SER A 211 10.92 -1.06 -15.06
CA SER A 211 11.53 -0.04 -14.18
C SER A 211 11.53 -0.39 -12.69
N VAL A 212 10.86 -1.46 -12.29
CA VAL A 212 10.87 -1.89 -10.88
C VAL A 212 12.17 -2.63 -10.62
N HIS A 213 13.09 -1.99 -9.90
CA HIS A 213 14.29 -2.63 -9.38
C HIS A 213 13.97 -3.35 -8.06
N GLU A 214 13.08 -4.35 -8.14
CA GLU A 214 12.73 -5.23 -7.02
C GLU A 214 13.97 -6.05 -6.64
N LYS A 215 14.36 -5.98 -5.36
CA LYS A 215 15.47 -6.74 -4.81
C LYS A 215 15.01 -7.42 -3.54
N GLU A 216 15.36 -8.68 -3.41
CA GLU A 216 15.22 -9.40 -2.16
C GLU A 216 16.46 -9.10 -1.29
N LEU A 217 16.24 -8.60 -0.07
CA LEU A 217 17.29 -8.12 0.83
C LEU A 217 17.04 -8.62 2.26
N PHE A 218 18.06 -8.56 3.09
CA PHE A 218 18.00 -8.98 4.49
C PHE A 218 17.74 -7.81 5.43
N HIS A 219 16.97 -8.03 6.49
CA HIS A 219 16.76 -7.09 7.58
C HIS A 219 16.89 -7.82 8.92
N GLY A 220 17.89 -7.46 9.71
CA GLY A 220 18.05 -7.93 11.08
C GLY A 220 17.31 -7.05 12.06
N THR A 221 16.67 -7.64 13.05
CA THR A 221 15.89 -6.91 14.05
C THR A 221 15.84 -7.65 15.39
N LYS A 222 15.43 -6.93 16.45
CA LYS A 222 15.24 -7.50 17.78
C LYS A 222 13.96 -8.34 17.83
N ARG A 223 13.94 -9.37 18.69
CA ARG A 223 12.83 -10.33 18.79
C ARG A 223 11.47 -9.67 19.03
N ASP A 224 11.44 -8.62 19.85
CA ASP A 224 10.24 -7.85 20.18
C ASP A 224 9.69 -7.02 19.00
N LYS A 225 10.46 -6.85 17.92
CA LYS A 225 10.03 -6.13 16.72
C LYS A 225 9.53 -7.04 15.60
N ILE A 226 9.74 -8.35 15.70
CA ILE A 226 9.34 -9.32 14.66
C ILE A 226 7.83 -9.24 14.41
N GLU A 227 7.02 -9.42 15.44
CA GLU A 227 5.56 -9.43 15.31
C GLU A 227 4.99 -8.09 14.84
N PRO A 228 5.40 -6.93 15.39
CA PRO A 228 5.01 -5.62 14.84
C PRO A 228 5.37 -5.43 13.36
N ILE A 229 6.57 -5.82 12.94
CA ILE A 229 7.01 -5.71 11.54
C ILE A 229 6.18 -6.64 10.64
N CYS A 230 5.93 -7.87 11.05
CA CYS A 230 5.19 -8.85 10.24
C CYS A 230 3.69 -8.52 10.15
N SER A 231 3.11 -7.89 11.18
CA SER A 231 1.69 -7.53 11.23
C SER A 231 1.38 -6.19 10.56
N THR A 232 2.24 -5.18 10.75
CA THR A 232 2.00 -3.79 10.31
C THR A 232 2.97 -3.29 9.24
N GLY A 233 3.87 -4.16 8.78
CA GLY A 233 4.93 -3.80 7.86
C GLY A 233 6.06 -3.00 8.51
N PHE A 234 6.97 -2.53 7.67
CA PHE A 234 8.12 -1.72 8.10
C PHE A 234 7.73 -0.28 8.41
N ASN A 235 7.87 0.13 9.67
CA ASN A 235 7.67 1.52 10.11
C ASN A 235 9.03 2.21 10.34
N ARG A 236 9.18 3.45 9.86
CA ARG A 236 10.37 4.29 10.12
C ARG A 236 10.60 4.57 11.60
N GLY A 237 9.54 4.51 12.43
CA GLY A 237 9.64 4.60 13.88
C GLY A 237 10.46 3.47 14.51
N TYR A 238 10.56 2.30 13.86
CA TYR A 238 11.41 1.20 14.33
C TYR A 238 12.91 1.42 14.03
N ALA A 239 13.25 2.42 13.21
CA ALA A 239 14.64 2.70 12.83
C ALA A 239 15.40 3.59 13.83
N ALA A 240 14.72 4.12 14.85
CA ALA A 240 15.26 5.17 15.72
C ALA A 240 16.34 4.67 16.71
N ASP A 241 16.39 3.37 17.02
CA ASP A 241 17.22 2.85 18.11
C ASP A 241 18.58 2.29 17.67
N SER A 242 19.05 2.61 16.46
CA SER A 242 20.38 2.21 16.04
C SER A 242 21.24 3.40 15.63
N ASN A 243 22.45 3.48 16.17
CA ASN A 243 23.52 4.45 15.88
C ASN A 243 24.00 4.45 14.40
N ALA A 244 23.17 3.98 13.46
CA ALA A 244 23.50 3.63 12.08
C ALA A 244 22.88 4.57 11.03
N ALA A 245 22.29 5.70 11.42
CA ALA A 245 21.56 6.61 10.52
C ALA A 245 22.47 7.46 9.59
N ARG A 246 23.52 6.86 9.00
CA ARG A 246 24.46 7.52 8.08
C ARG A 246 23.77 8.05 6.82
N TYR A 247 22.69 7.41 6.39
CA TYR A 247 21.95 7.75 5.16
C TYR A 247 20.54 8.31 5.45
N GLY A 248 20.30 8.76 6.68
CA GLY A 248 19.04 9.37 7.11
C GLY A 248 18.14 8.45 7.93
N LYS A 249 16.96 8.96 8.27
CA LYS A 249 15.96 8.29 9.11
C LYS A 249 15.07 7.38 8.25
N GLY A 250 15.33 6.09 8.25
CA GLY A 250 14.59 5.12 7.46
C GLY A 250 14.88 3.69 7.85
N VAL A 251 14.17 2.74 7.24
CA VAL A 251 14.37 1.32 7.46
C VAL A 251 15.48 0.83 6.54
N TYR A 252 16.46 0.12 7.09
CA TYR A 252 17.66 -0.32 6.39
C TYR A 252 17.56 -1.78 6.00
N PHE A 253 18.05 -2.11 4.80
CA PHE A 253 18.13 -3.46 4.28
C PHE A 253 19.55 -3.71 3.77
N ALA A 254 20.03 -4.95 3.85
CA ALA A 254 21.36 -5.32 3.41
C ALA A 254 21.30 -6.36 2.28
N LEU A 255 22.23 -6.25 1.33
CA LEU A 255 22.42 -7.29 0.30
C LEU A 255 22.97 -8.58 0.92
N ASN A 256 23.89 -8.44 1.87
CA ASN A 256 24.55 -9.55 2.53
C ASN A 256 23.89 -9.83 3.88
N ALA A 257 23.50 -11.08 4.13
CA ALA A 257 22.91 -11.51 5.39
C ALA A 257 23.84 -11.25 6.59
N SER A 258 25.15 -11.40 6.42
CA SER A 258 26.13 -11.13 7.48
C SER A 258 26.10 -9.70 8.02
N TYR A 259 25.77 -8.71 7.18
CA TYR A 259 25.62 -7.33 7.65
C TYR A 259 24.37 -7.16 8.52
N SER A 260 23.30 -7.88 8.20
CA SER A 260 22.06 -7.86 8.97
C SER A 260 22.14 -8.66 10.28
N MET A 261 23.14 -9.53 10.46
CA MET A 261 23.35 -10.22 11.73
C MET A 261 24.20 -9.44 12.75
N GLN A 262 24.86 -8.36 12.34
CA GLN A 262 25.69 -7.60 13.27
C GLN A 262 24.80 -6.99 14.35
N ASP A 263 25.10 -7.28 15.62
CA ASP A 263 24.41 -6.68 16.76
C ASP A 263 24.48 -5.15 16.65
N LYS A 264 23.32 -4.51 16.75
CA LYS A 264 23.18 -3.05 16.87
C LYS A 264 22.53 -2.70 18.20
#